data_AF-A0A9X9XVN2-F1
#
_entry.id   AF-A0A9X9XVN2-F1
#
_cell.length_a   1.000
_cell.length_b   1.000
_cell.length_c   1.000
_cell.angle_alpha   90.00
_cell.angle_beta   90.00
_cell.angle_gamma   90.00
#
_symmetry.space_group_name_H-M   'P 1'
#
loop_
_entity.id
_entity.type
_entity.pdbx_description
1 polymer ?
#
loop_
_entity_poly.entity_id
_entity_poly.type
_entity_poly.pdbx_seq_one_letter_code
_entity_poly.pdbx_strand_id
1 'polypeptide(L)'
;MVSAERVRQLAKEGWIEKQGKDQFYLVDVVQGYIRFRNDADRRAQKSAADSRVRDARAREIELRNAVREGRLIEIDEAMAIVEQMTGLFRAETAGLPARVTRDLQFRKTIETALNDILERVADIAAERGRAVAAARLASETVAADAARRVGGDEPHLSANGGDPRAA
;
A
#
# COMPACT_ATOMS: atom_id res chain seq x y z
N MET A 1 -26.75 -23.20 -7.45
CA MET A 1 -27.57 -24.38 -7.80
C MET A 1 -28.68 -23.91 -8.74
N VAL A 2 -28.89 -24.59 -9.87
CA VAL A 2 -29.93 -24.20 -10.85
C VAL A 2 -31.26 -24.76 -10.37
N SER A 3 -32.20 -23.90 -9.97
CA SER A 3 -33.56 -24.27 -9.58
C SER A 3 -34.58 -23.84 -10.64
N ALA A 4 -35.76 -24.46 -10.67
CA ALA A 4 -36.82 -24.09 -11.61
C ALA A 4 -37.26 -22.62 -11.47
N GLU A 5 -37.28 -22.09 -10.25
CA GLU A 5 -37.55 -20.68 -9.98
C GLU A 5 -36.46 -19.77 -10.57
N ARG A 6 -35.19 -20.17 -10.41
CA ARG A 6 -34.05 -19.42 -10.95
C ARG A 6 -34.05 -19.37 -12.48
N VAL A 7 -34.44 -20.45 -13.15
CA VAL A 7 -34.57 -20.49 -14.62
C VAL A 7 -35.69 -19.55 -15.09
N ARG A 8 -36.85 -19.55 -14.41
CA ARG A 8 -37.95 -18.62 -14.73
C ARG A 8 -37.56 -17.16 -14.53
N GLN A 9 -36.83 -16.86 -13.47
CA GLN A 9 -36.28 -15.53 -13.22
C GLN A 9 -35.36 -15.09 -14.36
N LEU A 10 -34.37 -15.92 -14.72
CA LEU A 10 -33.41 -15.60 -15.77
C LEU A 10 -34.06 -15.48 -17.16
N ALA A 11 -35.12 -16.23 -17.43
CA ALA A 11 -35.92 -16.07 -18.64
C ALA A 11 -36.70 -14.75 -18.67
N LYS A 12 -37.20 -14.28 -17.52
CA LYS A 12 -37.84 -12.95 -17.40
C LYS A 12 -36.81 -11.82 -17.56
N GLU A 13 -35.59 -12.04 -17.09
CA GLU A 13 -34.46 -11.11 -17.23
C GLU A 13 -33.80 -11.17 -18.62
N GLY A 14 -34.27 -12.03 -19.53
CA GLY A 14 -33.83 -12.11 -20.93
C GLY A 14 -32.56 -12.94 -21.18
N TRP A 15 -32.07 -13.68 -20.18
CA TRP A 15 -30.87 -14.52 -20.31
C TRP A 15 -31.14 -15.89 -20.94
N ILE A 16 -32.39 -16.37 -20.88
CA ILE A 16 -32.81 -17.70 -21.35
C ILE A 16 -34.05 -17.54 -22.22
N GLU A 17 -34.04 -18.16 -23.40
CA GLU A 17 -35.18 -18.17 -24.32
C GLU A 17 -36.19 -19.27 -23.97
N LYS A 18 -37.49 -18.95 -24.08
CA LYS A 18 -38.58 -19.91 -23.84
C LYS A 18 -39.01 -20.54 -25.15
N GLN A 19 -39.17 -21.86 -25.14
CA GLN A 19 -39.66 -22.60 -26.31
C GLN A 19 -41.18 -22.84 -26.26
N GLY A 20 -41.76 -22.77 -25.06
CA GLY A 20 -43.20 -22.92 -24.84
C GLY A 20 -43.58 -22.68 -23.37
N LYS A 21 -44.83 -22.97 -23.00
CA LYS A 21 -45.28 -22.86 -21.61
C LYS A 21 -44.50 -23.87 -20.74
N ASP A 22 -43.68 -23.34 -19.84
CA ASP A 22 -42.80 -24.10 -18.94
C ASP A 22 -41.82 -25.05 -19.65
N GLN A 23 -41.50 -24.77 -20.92
CA GLN A 23 -40.56 -25.55 -21.73
C GLN A 23 -39.35 -24.70 -22.14
N PHE A 24 -38.15 -25.25 -21.93
CA PHE A 24 -36.87 -24.63 -22.18
C PHE A 24 -35.91 -25.62 -22.83
N TYR A 25 -35.06 -25.18 -23.75
CA TYR A 25 -33.94 -26.00 -24.18
C TYR A 25 -32.86 -26.02 -23.10
N LEU A 26 -32.37 -27.22 -22.78
CA LEU A 26 -31.30 -27.40 -21.80
C LEU A 26 -30.06 -26.57 -22.16
N VAL A 27 -29.72 -26.52 -23.45
CA VAL A 27 -28.58 -25.77 -23.96
C VAL A 27 -28.74 -24.27 -23.68
N ASP A 28 -29.91 -23.69 -23.93
CA ASP A 28 -30.20 -22.27 -23.67
C ASP A 28 -30.13 -21.94 -22.18
N VAL A 29 -30.64 -22.84 -21.33
CA VAL A 29 -30.58 -22.66 -19.87
C VAL A 29 -29.13 -22.67 -19.38
N VAL A 30 -28.33 -23.63 -19.83
CA VAL A 30 -26.92 -23.75 -19.43
C VAL A 30 -26.12 -22.55 -19.92
N GLN A 31 -26.25 -22.19 -21.20
CA GLN A 31 -25.51 -21.05 -21.77
C GLN A 31 -25.97 -19.73 -21.15
N GLY A 32 -27.26 -19.52 -20.98
CA GLY A 32 -27.82 -18.32 -20.34
C GLY A 32 -27.34 -18.17 -18.90
N TYR A 33 -27.29 -19.28 -18.15
CA TYR A 33 -26.77 -19.27 -16.78
C TYR A 33 -25.26 -18.96 -16.73
N ILE A 34 -24.46 -19.53 -17.64
CA ILE A 34 -23.02 -19.22 -17.75
C ILE A 34 -22.81 -17.74 -18.09
N ARG A 35 -23.55 -17.20 -19.07
CA ARG A 35 -23.49 -15.78 -19.44
C ARG A 35 -23.85 -14.87 -18.27
N PHE A 36 -24.94 -15.18 -17.56
CA PHE A 36 -25.35 -14.44 -16.37
C PHE A 36 -24.26 -14.44 -15.29
N ARG A 37 -23.67 -15.60 -14.99
CA ARG A 37 -22.60 -15.71 -13.99
C ARG A 37 -21.36 -14.93 -14.38
N ASN A 38 -20.89 -15.09 -15.62
CA ASN A 38 -19.72 -14.39 -16.10
C ASN A 38 -19.93 -12.86 -16.08
N ASP A 39 -21.12 -12.38 -16.38
CA ASP A 39 -21.43 -10.95 -16.33
C ASP A 39 -21.55 -10.42 -14.89
N ALA A 40 -22.15 -11.19 -13.98
CA ALA A 40 -22.19 -10.86 -12.56
C ALA A 40 -20.78 -10.82 -11.94
N ASP A 41 -19.94 -11.80 -12.26
CA ASP A 41 -18.54 -11.87 -11.82
C ASP A 41 -17.74 -10.69 -12.40
N ARG A 42 -17.92 -10.35 -13.69
CA ARG A 42 -17.30 -9.17 -14.31
C ARG A 42 -17.70 -7.88 -13.63
N ARG A 43 -18.99 -7.69 -13.32
CA ARG A 43 -19.50 -6.51 -12.60
C ARG A 43 -18.95 -6.42 -11.17
N ALA A 44 -18.86 -7.55 -10.47
CA ALA A 44 -18.29 -7.61 -9.13
C ALA A 44 -16.79 -7.25 -9.14
N GLN A 45 -16.02 -7.76 -10.11
CA GLN A 45 -14.61 -7.42 -10.26
C GLN A 45 -14.40 -5.95 -10.58
N LYS A 46 -15.19 -5.36 -11.48
CA LYS A 46 -15.15 -3.94 -11.80
C LYS A 46 -15.45 -3.07 -10.57
N SER A 47 -16.50 -3.41 -9.82
CA SER A 47 -16.85 -2.70 -8.58
C SER A 47 -15.74 -2.79 -7.53
N ALA A 48 -15.10 -3.96 -7.39
CA ALA A 48 -14.00 -4.14 -6.44
C ALA A 48 -12.75 -3.34 -6.85
N ALA A 49 -12.44 -3.26 -8.14
CA ALA A 49 -11.36 -2.43 -8.66
C ALA A 49 -11.64 -0.93 -8.46
N ASP A 50 -12.86 -0.48 -8.76
CA ASP A 50 -13.27 0.92 -8.56
C ASP A 50 -13.20 1.34 -7.08
N SER A 51 -13.63 0.46 -6.15
CA SER A 51 -13.49 0.71 -4.71
C SER A 51 -12.02 0.83 -4.29
N ARG A 52 -11.14 -0.06 -4.76
CA ARG A 52 -9.70 -0.01 -4.45
C ARG A 52 -9.06 1.31 -4.91
N VAL A 53 -9.42 1.81 -6.09
CA VAL A 53 -8.93 3.11 -6.59
C VAL A 53 -9.43 4.27 -5.74
N ARG A 54 -10.71 4.25 -5.33
CA ARG A 54 -11.27 5.28 -4.45
C ARG A 54 -10.58 5.28 -3.08
N ASP A 55 -10.38 4.12 -2.47
CA ASP A 55 -9.71 3.98 -1.18
C ASP A 55 -8.24 4.41 -1.24
N ALA A 56 -7.55 4.13 -2.34
CA ALA A 56 -6.19 4.61 -2.57
C ALA A 56 -6.13 6.15 -2.68
N ARG A 57 -7.05 6.76 -3.44
CA ARG A 57 -7.16 8.22 -3.57
C ARG A 57 -7.52 8.90 -2.25
N ALA A 58 -8.43 8.32 -1.48
CA ALA A 58 -8.79 8.83 -0.15
C ALA A 58 -7.56 8.89 0.76
N ARG A 59 -6.80 7.80 0.85
CA ARG A 59 -5.54 7.74 1.61
C ARG A 59 -4.50 8.75 1.12
N GLU A 60 -4.35 8.91 -0.19
CA GLU A 60 -3.42 9.89 -0.76
C GLU A 60 -3.81 11.34 -0.39
N ILE A 61 -5.11 11.65 -0.36
CA ILE A 61 -5.62 12.96 0.08
C ILE A 61 -5.35 13.16 1.57
N GLU A 62 -5.63 12.15 2.40
CA GLU A 62 -5.36 12.19 3.83
C GLU A 62 -3.88 12.44 4.13
N LEU A 63 -2.97 11.72 3.48
CA LEU A 63 -1.52 11.91 3.63
C LEU A 63 -1.09 13.31 3.20
N ARG A 64 -1.58 13.81 2.06
CA ARG A 64 -1.29 15.18 1.61
C ARG A 64 -1.80 16.24 2.58
N ASN A 65 -3.00 16.07 3.13
CA ASN A 65 -3.54 16.99 4.13
C ASN A 65 -2.72 16.95 5.42
N ALA A 66 -2.32 15.75 5.86
CA ALA A 66 -1.50 15.59 7.06
C ALA A 66 -0.11 16.26 6.92
N VAL A 67 0.52 16.19 5.74
CA VAL A 67 1.76 16.94 5.45
C VAL A 67 1.50 18.45 5.46
N ARG A 68 0.46 18.94 4.76
CA ARG A 68 0.13 20.39 4.75
C ARG A 68 -0.18 20.95 6.13
N GLU A 69 -0.79 20.15 6.98
CA GLU A 69 -1.14 20.52 8.36
C GLU A 69 0.02 20.31 9.34
N GLY A 70 1.21 19.91 8.85
CA GLY A 70 2.42 19.74 9.67
C GLY A 70 2.38 18.55 10.63
N ARG A 71 1.44 17.61 10.43
CA ARG A 71 1.35 16.39 11.26
C ARG A 71 2.32 15.29 10.80
N LEU A 72 2.78 15.37 9.56
CA LEU A 72 3.76 14.46 8.99
C LEU A 72 4.89 15.27 8.37
N ILE A 73 6.12 14.77 8.50
CA ILE A 73 7.33 15.29 7.86
C ILE A 73 8.05 14.14 7.15
N GLU A 74 8.87 14.47 6.17
CA GLU A 74 9.70 13.47 5.51
C GLU A 74 10.75 12.92 6.47
N ILE A 75 11.04 11.62 6.36
CA ILE A 75 12.00 10.95 7.26
C ILE A 75 13.39 11.60 7.13
N ASP A 76 13.81 11.94 5.90
CA ASP A 76 15.10 12.55 5.65
C ASP A 76 15.21 13.94 6.29
N GLU A 77 14.10 14.70 6.32
CA GLU A 77 14.01 15.97 7.03
C GLU A 77 14.10 15.78 8.55
N ALA A 78 13.37 14.80 9.09
CA ALA A 78 13.43 14.47 10.52
C ALA A 78 14.86 14.08 10.95
N MET A 79 15.54 13.26 10.14
CA MET A 79 16.93 12.85 10.38
C MET A 79 17.88 14.04 10.35
N ALA A 80 17.73 14.95 9.39
CA ALA A 80 18.54 16.16 9.29
C ALA A 80 18.37 17.08 10.52
N ILE A 81 17.14 17.23 11.04
CA ILE A 81 16.88 18.02 12.26
C ILE A 81 17.63 17.41 13.45
N VAL A 82 17.53 16.09 13.63
CA VAL A 82 18.22 15.38 14.73
C VAL A 82 19.74 15.49 14.59
N GLU A 83 20.28 15.35 13.37
CA GLU A 83 21.71 15.51 13.11
C GLU A 83 22.19 16.93 13.46
N GLN A 84 21.46 17.96 13.06
CA GLN A 84 21.80 19.35 13.40
C GLN A 84 21.77 19.59 14.91
N MET A 85 20.72 19.14 15.60
CA MET A 85 20.59 19.31 17.05
C MET A 85 21.69 18.59 17.82
N THR A 86 21.98 17.33 17.46
CA THR A 86 23.01 16.53 18.15
C THR A 86 24.42 17.01 17.80
N GLY A 87 24.65 17.43 16.56
CA GLY A 87 25.90 18.05 16.13
C GLY A 87 26.22 19.33 16.89
N LEU A 88 25.23 20.23 17.03
CA LEU A 88 25.36 21.45 17.81
C LEU A 88 25.65 21.14 19.29
N PHE A 89 24.89 20.22 19.89
CA PHE A 89 25.08 19.82 21.28
C PHE A 89 26.49 19.26 21.54
N ARG A 90 27.00 18.40 20.64
CA ARG A 90 28.37 17.89 20.71
C ARG A 90 29.41 19.01 20.59
N ALA A 91 29.20 19.97 19.70
CA ALA A 91 30.13 21.08 19.50
C ALA A 91 30.21 21.98 20.76
N GLU A 92 29.06 22.33 21.34
CA GLU A 92 28.99 23.15 22.55
C GLU A 92 29.61 22.46 23.77
N THR A 93 29.42 21.14 23.90
CA THR A 93 29.94 20.38 25.04
C THR A 93 31.43 20.10 24.95
N ALA A 94 32.02 20.04 23.75
CA ALA A 94 33.46 19.80 23.56
C ALA A 94 34.35 20.87 24.23
N GLY A 95 33.89 22.13 24.28
CA GLY A 95 34.63 23.22 24.93
C GLY A 95 34.39 23.35 26.44
N LEU A 96 33.41 22.63 26.99
CA LEU A 96 32.97 22.77 28.38
C LEU A 96 34.06 22.47 29.41
N PRO A 97 34.87 21.38 29.30
CA PRO A 97 35.91 21.07 30.28
C PRO A 97 36.91 22.22 30.48
N ALA A 98 37.32 22.85 29.37
CA ALA A 98 38.28 23.95 29.39
C ALA A 98 37.72 25.23 30.01
N ARG A 99 36.40 25.45 29.93
CA ARG A 99 35.68 26.58 30.52
C ARG A 99 35.44 26.40 32.02
N VAL A 100 35.26 25.17 32.48
CA VAL A 100 34.91 24.86 33.88
C VAL A 100 36.15 24.86 34.78
N THR A 101 37.30 24.41 34.29
CA THR A 101 38.50 24.30 35.13
C THR A 101 39.81 24.50 34.34
N ARG A 102 40.88 24.86 35.06
CA ARG A 102 42.27 24.88 34.56
C ARG A 102 43.06 23.62 34.91
N ASP A 103 42.54 22.78 35.81
CA ASP A 103 43.16 21.51 36.17
C ASP A 103 43.02 20.48 35.04
N LEU A 104 44.16 20.02 34.52
CA LEU A 104 44.22 19.06 33.42
C LEU A 104 43.68 17.68 33.79
N GLN A 105 43.85 17.23 35.04
CA GLN A 105 43.27 15.95 35.49
C GLN A 105 41.76 16.06 35.54
N PHE A 106 41.23 17.13 36.13
CA PHE A 106 39.79 17.31 36.22
C PHE A 106 39.14 17.53 34.84
N ARG A 107 39.82 18.19 33.89
CA ARG A 107 39.36 18.26 32.49
C ARG A 107 39.15 16.89 31.87
N LYS A 108 40.13 15.99 32.00
CA LYS A 108 40.02 14.62 31.47
C LYS A 108 38.84 13.87 32.06
N THR A 109 38.61 14.01 33.37
CA THR A 109 37.44 13.39 34.03
C THR A 109 36.11 13.89 33.43
N ILE A 110 35.99 15.18 33.16
CA ILE A 110 34.80 15.77 32.53
C ILE A 110 34.68 15.28 31.08
N GLU A 111 35.76 15.27 30.31
CA GLU A 111 35.78 14.78 28.92
C GLU A 111 35.31 13.32 28.82
N THR A 112 35.83 12.43 29.68
CA THR A 112 35.38 11.04 29.74
C THR A 112 33.89 10.95 30.04
N ALA A 113 33.41 11.65 31.09
CA ALA A 113 32.00 11.62 31.43
C ALA A 113 31.09 12.16 30.31
N LEU A 114 31.52 13.20 29.59
CA LEU A 114 30.79 13.74 28.43
C LEU A 114 30.78 12.74 27.27
N ASN A 115 31.90 12.13 26.95
CA ASN A 115 31.99 11.12 25.89
C ASN A 115 31.11 9.91 26.20
N ASP A 116 31.10 9.42 27.44
CA ASP A 116 30.24 8.31 27.86
C ASP A 116 28.75 8.66 27.69
N ILE A 117 28.35 9.92 27.97
CA ILE A 117 26.98 10.39 27.75
C ILE A 117 26.66 10.42 26.24
N LEU A 118 27.56 10.99 25.43
CA LEU A 118 27.36 11.11 23.99
C LEU A 118 27.32 9.75 23.30
N GLU A 119 28.10 8.77 23.76
CA GLU A 119 28.09 7.39 23.26
C GLU A 119 26.74 6.72 23.51
N ARG A 120 26.18 6.84 24.73
CA ARG A 120 24.83 6.33 25.03
C ARG A 120 23.75 6.98 24.15
N VAL A 121 23.87 8.27 23.86
CA VAL A 121 22.95 8.96 22.94
C VAL A 121 23.10 8.43 21.52
N ALA A 122 24.34 8.20 21.06
CA ALA A 122 24.62 7.65 19.75
C ALA A 122 24.06 6.24 19.58
N ASP A 123 24.18 5.37 20.60
CA ASP A 123 23.63 4.02 20.58
C ASP A 123 22.11 4.02 20.41
N ILE A 124 21.41 4.84 21.20
CA ILE A 124 19.95 4.99 21.11
C ILE A 124 19.56 5.53 19.73
N ALA A 125 20.26 6.55 19.24
CA ALA A 125 19.99 7.12 17.92
C ALA A 125 20.19 6.10 16.80
N ALA A 126 21.25 5.29 16.87
CA ALA A 126 21.53 4.23 15.89
C ALA A 126 20.48 3.11 15.93
N GLU A 127 20.04 2.69 17.13
CA GLU A 127 18.96 1.71 17.27
C GLU A 127 17.65 2.22 16.65
N ARG A 128 17.24 3.45 16.99
CA ARG A 128 16.01 4.05 16.48
C ARG A 128 16.09 4.31 14.98
N GLY A 129 17.23 4.79 14.47
CA GLY A 129 17.47 5.00 13.05
C GLY A 129 17.32 3.71 12.23
N ARG A 130 17.88 2.60 12.72
CA ARG A 130 17.70 1.28 12.09
C ARG A 130 16.24 0.83 12.05
N ALA A 131 15.50 1.04 13.14
CA ALA A 131 14.08 0.69 13.19
C ALA A 131 13.26 1.48 12.15
N VAL A 132 13.54 2.78 12.00
CA VAL A 132 12.89 3.63 11.00
C VAL A 132 13.25 3.19 9.57
N ALA A 133 14.52 2.90 9.30
CA ALA A 133 14.98 2.43 8.00
C ALA A 133 14.34 1.07 7.62
N ALA A 134 14.24 0.15 8.57
CA ALA A 134 13.59 -1.14 8.37
C ALA A 134 12.08 -0.98 8.06
N ALA A 135 11.39 -0.10 8.78
CA ALA A 135 9.99 0.21 8.53
C ALA A 135 9.76 0.80 7.14
N ARG A 136 10.66 1.69 6.68
CA ARG A 136 10.63 2.26 5.32
C ARG A 136 10.77 1.18 4.25
N LEU A 137 11.78 0.31 4.37
CA LEU A 137 11.99 -0.79 3.43
C LEU A 137 10.78 -1.74 3.38
N ALA A 138 10.16 -2.04 4.52
CA ALA A 138 8.95 -2.86 4.58
C ALA A 138 7.74 -2.18 3.90
N SER A 139 7.63 -0.85 3.96
CA SER A 139 6.58 -0.11 3.26
C SER A 139 6.79 -0.15 1.74
N GLU A 140 8.04 0.05 1.29
CA GLU A 140 8.40 0.03 -0.13
C GLU A 140 8.16 -1.35 -0.77
N THR A 141 8.44 -2.45 -0.06
CA THR A 141 8.17 -3.81 -0.56
C THR A 141 6.67 -4.08 -0.69
N VAL A 142 5.86 -3.67 0.28
CA VAL A 142 4.40 -3.79 0.21
C VAL A 142 3.83 -2.98 -0.97
N ALA A 143 4.35 -1.77 -1.20
CA ALA A 143 3.95 -0.94 -2.33
C ALA A 143 4.31 -1.60 -3.67
N ALA A 144 5.51 -2.18 -3.78
CA ALA A 144 5.95 -2.89 -4.98
C ALA A 144 5.10 -4.14 -5.27
N ASP A 145 4.76 -4.92 -4.25
CA ASP A 145 3.89 -6.09 -4.39
C ASP A 145 2.45 -5.70 -4.77
N ALA A 146 1.93 -4.60 -4.22
CA ALA A 146 0.63 -4.07 -4.59
C ALA A 146 0.61 -3.62 -6.06
N ALA A 147 1.65 -2.93 -6.53
CA ALA A 147 1.78 -2.51 -7.92
C ALA A 147 1.83 -3.71 -8.88
N ARG A 148 2.55 -4.78 -8.52
CA ARG A 148 2.63 -6.02 -9.31
C ARG A 148 1.26 -6.69 -9.47
N ARG A 149 0.41 -6.67 -8.43
CA ARG A 149 -0.95 -7.23 -8.49
C ARG A 149 -1.91 -6.42 -9.37
N VAL A 150 -1.68 -5.12 -9.53
CA VAL A 150 -2.55 -4.27 -10.36
C VAL A 150 -2.24 -4.42 -11.87
N GLY A 151 -1.00 -4.76 -12.24
CA GLY A 151 -0.59 -4.92 -13.64
C GLY A 151 -0.72 -6.33 -14.24
N GLY A 152 -1.13 -7.34 -13.46
CA GLY A 152 -1.11 -8.75 -13.86
C GLY A 152 -2.40 -9.32 -14.47
N ASP A 153 -3.53 -8.62 -14.38
CA ASP A 153 -4.86 -9.14 -14.77
C ASP A 153 -5.40 -8.51 -16.07
N GLU A 154 -4.58 -8.41 -17.12
CA GLU A 154 -5.14 -8.33 -18.49
C GLU A 154 -5.29 -9.74 -19.05
N PRO A 155 -6.47 -10.39 -18.96
CA PRO A 155 -6.70 -11.61 -19.72
C PRO A 155 -6.63 -11.22 -21.21
N HIS A 156 -5.62 -11.73 -21.90
CA HIS A 156 -5.56 -11.74 -23.36
C HIS A 156 -6.80 -12.47 -23.90
N LEU A 157 -7.88 -11.72 -24.13
CA LEU A 157 -9.04 -12.17 -24.87
C LEU A 157 -8.59 -12.36 -26.32
N SER A 158 -8.11 -13.58 -26.62
CA SER A 158 -7.85 -14.01 -27.98
C SER A 158 -9.15 -13.91 -28.78
N ALA A 159 -9.25 -12.89 -29.63
CA ALA A 159 -10.32 -12.68 -30.58
C ALA A 159 -10.15 -13.68 -31.73
N ASN A 160 -10.53 -14.93 -31.52
CA ASN A 160 -10.63 -15.91 -32.61
C ASN A 160 -12.09 -15.99 -33.09
N GLY A 161 -12.52 -14.94 -33.78
CA GLY A 161 -13.76 -14.90 -34.54
C GLY A 161 -13.49 -15.41 -35.95
N GLY A 162 -13.57 -16.73 -36.15
CA GLY A 162 -13.59 -17.32 -37.48
C GLY A 162 -14.93 -17.03 -38.16
N ASP A 163 -14.89 -16.26 -39.23
CA ASP A 163 -16.00 -16.00 -40.15
C ASP A 163 -16.28 -17.26 -41.01
N PRO A 164 -17.47 -17.89 -40.95
CA PRO A 164 -17.77 -19.07 -41.75
C PRO A 164 -18.56 -18.73 -43.03
N ARG A 165 -18.26 -17.64 -43.73
CA ARG A 165 -18.84 -17.36 -45.05
C ARG A 165 -17.79 -17.02 -46.11
N ALA A 166 -17.02 -18.04 -46.50
CA ALA A 166 -16.30 -18.05 -47.76
C ALA A 166 -16.19 -19.49 -48.29
N ALA A 167 -17.27 -19.98 -48.91
CA ALA A 167 -17.29 -20.97 -50.00
C ALA A 167 -18.72 -21.08 -50.55
#